data_AF-A0A1I3DNX2-F1
#
_entry.id   AF-A0A1I3DNX2-F1
#
_cell.length_a   1.000
_cell.length_b   1.000
_cell.length_c   1.000
_cell.angle_alpha   90.00
_cell.angle_beta   90.00
_cell.angle_gamma   90.00
#
_symmetry.space_group_name_H-M   'P 1'
#
loop_
_entity.id
_entity.type
_entity.pdbx_description
1 polymer ?
#
loop_
_entity_poly.entity_id
_entity_poly.type
_entity_poly.pdbx_seq_one_letter_code
_entity_poly.pdbx_strand_id
1 'polypeptide(L)'
;MHEGQEERQSTHDVTTLLRRTACQDKQAFAALYDATSARAFALACRLVGDPARAERVTQEAYLTVWRTAPRFDPSSRSGLAWVMAVVHGVARSSA
;
A
#
# COMPACT_ATOMS: atom_id res chain seq x y z
N MET A 1 22.84 -3.60 26.31
CA MET A 1 22.54 -2.21 25.87
C MET A 1 22.78 -2.15 24.36
N HIS A 2 21.88 -2.60 23.48
CA HIS A 2 20.52 -2.13 23.27
C HIS A 2 19.53 -3.30 23.24
N GLU A 3 18.68 -3.36 24.26
CA GLU A 3 17.36 -3.98 24.18
C GLU A 3 16.49 -2.97 23.40
N GLY A 4 15.90 -3.35 22.26
CA GLY A 4 15.13 -2.38 21.46
C GLY A 4 14.64 -2.82 20.08
N GLN A 5 14.54 -4.12 19.80
CA GLN A 5 14.02 -4.60 18.50
C GLN A 5 12.79 -5.51 18.58
N GLU A 6 12.24 -5.76 19.77
CA GLU A 6 11.11 -6.71 19.93
C GLU A 6 9.70 -6.07 19.91
N GLU A 7 9.54 -4.75 19.79
CA GLU A 7 8.20 -4.09 19.84
C GLU A 7 7.65 -3.55 18.50
N ARG A 8 8.37 -3.66 17.37
CA ARG A 8 7.93 -3.03 16.08
C ARG A 8 6.89 -3.82 15.27
N GLN A 9 6.45 -4.99 15.71
CA GLN A 9 5.61 -5.89 14.91
C GLN A 9 4.34 -6.33 15.64
N SER A 10 3.52 -5.39 16.07
CA SER A 10 2.07 -5.65 15.97
C SER A 10 1.70 -5.53 14.49
N THR A 11 1.99 -6.57 13.71
CA THR A 11 1.64 -6.69 12.29
C THR A 11 0.12 -6.64 12.18
N HIS A 12 -0.43 -5.44 12.08
CA HIS A 12 -1.85 -5.28 11.80
C HIS A 12 -2.08 -5.81 10.38
N ASP A 13 -2.99 -6.76 10.26
CA ASP A 13 -3.36 -7.33 8.97
C ASP A 13 -3.74 -6.21 7.97
N VAL A 14 -3.19 -6.27 6.77
CA VAL A 14 -3.37 -5.26 5.70
C VAL A 14 -4.86 -5.03 5.43
N THR A 15 -5.68 -6.07 5.52
CA THR A 15 -7.14 -5.99 5.39
C THR A 15 -7.76 -5.10 6.47
N THR A 16 -7.33 -5.25 7.72
CA THR A 16 -7.80 -4.43 8.84
C THR A 16 -7.39 -2.96 8.67
N LEU A 17 -6.16 -2.72 8.23
CA LEU A 17 -5.66 -1.37 7.95
C LEU A 17 -6.42 -0.70 6.80
N LEU A 18 -6.74 -1.45 5.73
CA LEU A 18 -7.58 -0.96 4.63
C LEU A 18 -8.99 -0.60 5.09
N ARG A 19 -9.62 -1.43 5.94
CA ARG A 19 -10.96 -1.14 6.49
C ARG A 19 -10.98 0.14 7.32
N ARG A 20 -9.95 0.39 8.13
CA ARG A 20 -9.83 1.64 8.89
C ARG A 20 -9.52 2.83 7.98
N THR A 21 -8.67 2.63 6.96
CA THR A 21 -8.39 3.64 5.94
C THR A 21 -9.67 4.06 5.20
N ALA A 22 -10.59 3.12 4.93
CA ALA A 22 -11.90 3.43 4.35
C ALA A 22 -12.72 4.41 5.22
N CYS A 23 -12.51 4.41 6.55
CA CYS A 23 -13.10 5.35 7.49
C CYS A 23 -12.29 6.66 7.64
N GLN A 24 -11.38 6.97 6.71
CA GLN A 24 -10.49 8.14 6.73
C GLN A 24 -9.56 8.19 7.95
N ASP A 25 -9.21 7.04 8.52
CA ASP A 25 -8.23 6.93 9.60
C ASP A 25 -6.80 7.12 9.05
N LYS A 26 -6.22 8.30 9.30
CA LYS A 26 -4.86 8.65 8.86
C LYS A 26 -3.78 7.77 9.49
N GLN A 27 -3.96 7.32 10.72
CA GLN A 27 -2.98 6.45 11.38
C GLN A 27 -2.99 5.05 10.77
N ALA A 28 -4.18 4.53 10.45
CA ALA A 28 -4.29 3.27 9.74
C ALA A 28 -3.69 3.34 8.33
N PHE A 29 -3.85 4.46 7.64
CA PHE A 29 -3.22 4.68 6.34
C PHE A 29 -1.69 4.76 6.43
N ALA A 30 -1.14 5.44 7.43
CA ALA A 30 0.30 5.46 7.66
C ALA A 30 0.85 4.05 7.94
N ALA A 31 0.20 3.28 8.82
CA ALA A 31 0.59 1.90 9.09
C ALA A 31 0.44 0.99 7.85
N LEU A 32 -0.59 1.22 7.01
CA LEU A 32 -0.76 0.51 5.74
C LEU A 32 0.40 0.81 4.80
N TYR A 33 0.80 2.07 4.69
CA TYR A 33 1.92 2.52 3.89
C TYR A 33 3.21 1.85 4.36
N ASP A 34 3.53 1.92 5.66
CA ASP A 34 4.73 1.31 6.23
C ASP A 34 4.79 -0.21 5.99
N ALA A 35 3.66 -0.90 6.09
CA ALA A 35 3.57 -2.34 5.89
C ALA A 35 3.73 -2.78 4.42
N THR A 36 3.43 -1.92 3.45
CA THR A 36 3.27 -2.32 2.04
C THR A 36 4.14 -1.56 1.03
N SER A 37 4.68 -0.40 1.39
CA SER A 37 5.35 0.54 0.48
C SER A 37 6.57 -0.06 -0.22
N ALA A 38 7.41 -0.80 0.51
CA ALA A 38 8.58 -1.47 -0.06
C ALA A 38 8.20 -2.46 -1.18
N ARG A 39 7.11 -3.23 -0.98
CA ARG A 39 6.62 -4.19 -1.99
C ARG A 39 5.96 -3.48 -3.16
N ALA A 40 5.19 -2.43 -2.90
CA ALA A 40 4.54 -1.61 -3.92
C ALA A 40 5.59 -0.94 -4.83
N PHE A 41 6.63 -0.34 -4.24
CA PHE A 41 7.73 0.28 -4.97
C PHE A 41 8.52 -0.75 -5.80
N ALA A 42 8.85 -1.91 -5.23
CA ALA A 42 9.52 -2.98 -5.98
C ALA A 42 8.70 -3.46 -7.19
N LEU A 43 7.37 -3.54 -7.06
CA LEU A 43 6.48 -3.84 -8.19
C LEU A 43 6.49 -2.71 -9.22
N ALA A 44 6.38 -1.45 -8.79
CA ALA A 44 6.41 -0.30 -9.69
C ALA A 44 7.71 -0.26 -10.51
N CYS A 45 8.88 -0.49 -9.89
CA CYS A 45 10.17 -0.58 -10.59
C CYS A 45 10.17 -1.64 -11.70
N ARG A 46 9.58 -2.81 -11.45
CA ARG A 46 9.47 -3.89 -12.46
C ARG A 46 8.56 -3.52 -13.62
N LEU A 47 7.52 -2.71 -13.37
CA LEU A 47 6.53 -2.35 -14.38
C LEU A 47 7.00 -1.20 -15.28
N VAL A 48 7.69 -0.20 -14.73
CA VAL A 48 8.05 1.02 -15.47
C VAL A 48 9.53 1.11 -15.86
N GLY A 49 10.39 0.27 -15.30
CA GLY A 49 11.82 0.19 -15.65
C GLY A 49 12.68 1.40 -15.24
N ASP A 50 12.10 2.42 -14.63
CA ASP A 50 12.76 3.66 -14.22
C ASP A 50 12.43 3.98 -12.74
N PRO A 51 13.43 4.16 -11.86
CA PRO A 51 13.20 4.42 -10.44
C PRO A 51 12.41 5.71 -10.15
N ALA A 52 12.64 6.79 -10.90
CA ALA A 52 11.95 8.05 -10.68
C ALA A 52 10.46 7.97 -11.07
N ARG A 53 10.15 7.27 -12.17
CA ARG A 53 8.77 6.94 -12.54
C ARG A 53 8.14 5.99 -11.53
N ALA A 54 8.88 5.02 -11.00
CA ALA A 54 8.37 4.07 -10.01
C ALA A 54 7.98 4.76 -8.70
N GLU A 55 8.75 5.76 -8.27
CA GLU A 55 8.42 6.58 -7.09
C GLU A 55 7.09 7.32 -7.29
N ARG A 56 6.93 8.00 -8.43
CA ARG A 56 5.68 8.67 -8.78
C ARG A 56 4.49 7.73 -8.84
N VAL A 57 4.65 6.55 -9.46
CA VAL A 57 3.61 5.52 -9.53
C VAL A 57 3.23 5.06 -8.13
N THR A 58 4.20 4.86 -7.24
CA THR A 58 3.95 4.43 -5.86
C THR A 58 3.17 5.49 -5.10
N GLN A 59 3.56 6.76 -5.21
CA GLN A 59 2.84 7.88 -4.57
C GLN A 59 1.39 7.98 -5.06
N GLU A 60 1.17 7.97 -6.38
CA GLU A 60 -0.18 8.03 -6.96
C GLU A 60 -1.01 6.78 -6.62
N ALA A 61 -0.39 5.61 -6.52
CA ALA A 61 -1.04 4.39 -6.07
C ALA A 61 -1.56 4.54 -4.63
N TYR A 62 -0.78 5.11 -3.71
CA TYR A 62 -1.24 5.33 -2.34
C TYR A 62 -2.32 6.40 -2.22
N LEU A 63 -2.28 7.46 -3.04
CA LEU A 63 -3.39 8.40 -3.17
C LEU A 63 -4.66 7.70 -3.69
N THR A 64 -4.50 6.79 -4.65
CA THR A 64 -5.62 5.98 -5.16
C THR A 64 -6.13 5.01 -4.11
N VAL A 65 -5.26 4.37 -3.33
CA VAL A 65 -5.65 3.54 -2.18
C VAL A 65 -6.47 4.35 -1.18
N TRP A 66 -6.00 5.54 -0.77
CA TRP A 66 -6.75 6.40 0.16
C TRP A 66 -8.16 6.73 -0.36
N ARG A 67 -8.28 7.11 -1.64
CA ARG A 67 -9.57 7.46 -2.26
C ARG A 67 -10.51 6.27 -2.46
N THR A 68 -9.95 5.07 -2.70
CA THR A 68 -10.73 3.90 -3.13
C THR A 68 -10.81 2.79 -2.08
N ALA A 69 -10.19 2.95 -0.91
CA ALA A 69 -10.29 2.02 0.21
C ALA A 69 -11.74 1.66 0.59
N PRO A 70 -12.75 2.55 0.53
CA PRO A 70 -14.15 2.16 0.77
C PRO A 70 -14.72 1.13 -0.22
N ARG A 71 -14.07 0.93 -1.38
CA ARG A 71 -14.45 -0.06 -2.39
C ARG A 71 -13.72 -1.40 -2.22
N PHE A 72 -12.82 -1.49 -1.23
CA PHE A 72 -12.12 -2.74 -0.95
C PHE A 72 -13.10 -3.75 -0.34
N ASP A 73 -13.19 -4.93 -0.98
CA ASP A 73 -13.99 -6.06 -0.52
C ASP A 73 -13.06 -7.22 -0.11
N PRO A 74 -12.96 -7.53 1.20
CA PRO A 74 -12.10 -8.61 1.69
C PRO A 74 -12.59 -10.01 1.31
N SER A 75 -13.84 -10.17 0.85
CA SER A 75 -14.37 -11.45 0.39
C SER A 75 -13.86 -11.83 -1.00
N SER A 76 -13.51 -10.84 -1.84
CA SER A 76 -13.03 -11.04 -3.20
C SER A 76 -11.51 -11.21 -3.29
N ARG A 77 -10.75 -10.45 -2.49
CA ARG A 77 -9.29 -10.37 -2.61
C ARG A 77 -8.65 -9.97 -1.29
N SER A 78 -7.49 -10.52 -0.98
CA SER A 78 -6.71 -10.09 0.19
C SER A 78 -6.28 -8.62 0.07
N GLY A 79 -6.14 -7.93 1.21
CA GLY A 79 -5.75 -6.53 1.22
C GLY A 79 -4.45 -6.23 0.48
N LEU A 80 -3.42 -7.08 0.67
CA LEU A 80 -2.14 -6.94 -0.03
C LEU A 80 -2.31 -7.09 -1.54
N ALA A 81 -3.04 -8.10 -1.99
CA ALA A 81 -3.26 -8.32 -3.42
C ALA A 81 -4.07 -7.18 -4.05
N TRP A 82 -4.96 -6.53 -3.31
CA TRP A 82 -5.71 -5.36 -3.77
C TRP A 82 -4.80 -4.14 -3.92
N VAL A 83 -3.93 -3.86 -2.93
CA VAL A 83 -2.94 -2.77 -3.02
C VAL A 83 -2.03 -2.96 -4.25
N MET A 84 -1.52 -4.18 -4.49
CA MET A 84 -0.68 -4.46 -5.66
C MET A 84 -1.44 -4.28 -7.00
N ALA A 85 -2.74 -4.60 -7.03
CA ALA A 85 -3.57 -4.35 -8.20
C ALA A 85 -3.75 -2.85 -8.48
N VAL A 86 -3.86 -2.02 -7.44
CA VAL A 86 -3.90 -0.55 -7.60
C VAL A 86 -2.58 -0.03 -8.19
N VAL A 87 -1.43 -0.49 -7.69
CA VAL A 87 -0.10 -0.12 -8.23
C VAL A 87 -0.02 -0.46 -9.72
N HIS A 88 -0.43 -1.66 -10.11
CA HIS A 88 -0.45 -2.08 -11.51
C HIS A 88 -1.39 -1.21 -12.36
N GLY A 89 -2.56 -0.85 -11.82
CA GLY A 89 -3.51 0.05 -12.48
C GLY A 89 -2.91 1.42 -12.77
N VAL A 90 -2.27 2.02 -11.77
CA VAL A 90 -1.62 3.33 -11.88
C VAL A 90 -0.44 3.30 -12.85
N ALA A 91 0.41 2.26 -12.78
CA ALA A 91 1.56 2.11 -13.68
C ALA A 91 1.14 2.12 -15.15
N ARG A 92 0.06 1.41 -15.50
CA ARG A 92 -0.49 1.36 -16.86
C ARG A 92 -1.10 2.68 -17.32
N SER A 93 -1.68 3.46 -16.42
CA SER A 93 -2.26 4.78 -16.75
C SER A 93 -1.21 5.88 -16.87
N SER A 94 0.04 5.60 -16.45
CA SER A 94 1.16 6.56 -16.40
C SER A 94 2.21 6.28 -17.48
N ALA A 95 1.93 5.35 -18.38
CA ALA A 95 2.73 4.97 -19.54
C ALA A 95 2.19 5.64 -20.80
#